data_AF-A0A377XQE1-F1
#
_entry.id   AF-A0A377XQE1-F1
#
_cell.length_a   1.000
_cell.length_b   1.000
_cell.length_c   1.000
_cell.angle_alpha   90.00
_cell.angle_beta   90.00
_cell.angle_gamma   90.00
#
_symmetry.space_group_name_H-M   'P 1'
#
loop_
_entity.id
_entity.type
_entity.pdbx_description
1 polymer ?
#
loop_
_entity_poly.entity_id
_entity_poly.type
_entity_poly.pdbx_seq_one_letter_code
_entity_poly.pdbx_strand_id
1 'polypeptide(L)'
;MRHNLDSIKSKARILVAWVDEAESVSATAWKKLRPTVRENGSEIWVTWNPEKDGSATDKLFRKNPPKISMIVEMNYSDNPWFPDVLEEERLEDLENLDYADYAWIWEGAYLENSDKQVLANKYVVQSFEDDLWKKSERLLFGADFGFAKDPSTLIRMFILDNNLYIEYEAYGNGVELDDMWKFYAGKTDATPKQLEDWRVTDEAKFPGIPEARKWPIKADNSRPETISHIKGQGFNISAAQKWQGSVEDGITCLRGFKKIIIHPRCKETAKEARLYSYKTDRITGEVLPVIEDKNNHCWDGVRYGLDGYIKHKAQVGAVFF
;
A
#
# COMPACT_ATOMS: atom_id res chain seq x y z
N MET A 1 13.99 -19.50 -25.32
CA MET A 1 14.12 -19.92 -26.74
C MET A 1 14.32 -18.66 -27.62
N ARG A 2 15.50 -18.41 -28.20
CA ARG A 2 15.74 -17.25 -29.09
C ARG A 2 15.36 -17.60 -30.52
N HIS A 3 14.10 -17.42 -30.90
CA HIS A 3 13.74 -17.42 -32.33
C HIS A 3 14.08 -16.06 -32.97
N ASN A 4 14.56 -16.14 -34.21
CA ASN A 4 15.09 -15.03 -34.98
C ASN A 4 13.99 -13.97 -35.23
N LEU A 5 14.06 -12.85 -34.50
CA LEU A 5 13.14 -11.71 -34.57
C LEU A 5 12.89 -11.18 -36.00
N ASP A 6 13.77 -11.46 -36.94
CA ASP A 6 13.63 -11.03 -38.33
C ASP A 6 12.64 -11.89 -39.14
N SER A 7 12.33 -13.13 -38.71
CA SER A 7 11.30 -13.96 -39.36
C SER A 7 9.87 -13.49 -39.09
N ILE A 8 9.67 -12.61 -38.10
CA ILE A 8 8.38 -12.00 -37.81
C ILE A 8 8.03 -10.97 -38.88
N LYS A 9 9.03 -10.22 -39.38
CA LYS A 9 8.82 -9.16 -40.39
C LYS A 9 8.28 -9.67 -41.72
N SER A 10 8.56 -10.93 -42.07
CA SER A 10 8.15 -11.55 -43.34
C SER A 10 6.75 -12.15 -43.30
N LYS A 11 6.07 -12.16 -42.14
CA LYS A 11 4.69 -12.64 -42.03
C LYS A 11 3.73 -11.52 -42.44
N ALA A 12 2.83 -11.81 -43.38
CA ALA A 12 1.75 -10.92 -43.82
C ALA A 12 0.41 -11.44 -43.29
N ARG A 13 -0.58 -10.54 -43.15
CA ARG A 13 -1.95 -10.88 -42.73
C ARG A 13 -2.09 -11.47 -41.32
N ILE A 14 -1.35 -10.93 -40.35
CA ILE A 14 -1.53 -11.31 -38.94
C ILE A 14 -2.77 -10.57 -38.41
N LEU A 15 -3.82 -11.34 -38.09
CA LEU A 15 -5.03 -10.82 -37.45
C LEU A 15 -4.93 -10.81 -35.93
N VAL A 16 -4.24 -11.80 -35.34
CA VAL A 16 -4.03 -11.86 -33.88
C VAL A 16 -2.58 -12.25 -33.61
N ALA A 17 -1.92 -11.51 -32.73
CA ALA A 17 -0.63 -11.88 -32.16
C ALA A 17 -0.75 -11.99 -30.64
N TRP A 18 -0.68 -13.22 -30.13
CA TRP A 18 -0.63 -13.45 -28.69
C TRP A 18 0.83 -13.66 -28.25
N VAL A 19 1.24 -12.88 -27.26
CA VAL A 19 2.54 -12.97 -26.60
C VAL A 19 2.30 -13.40 -25.16
N ASP A 20 2.62 -14.67 -24.87
CA ASP A 20 2.53 -15.24 -23.54
C ASP A 20 3.86 -15.09 -22.77
N GLU A 21 3.77 -15.07 -21.43
CA GLU A 21 4.89 -14.79 -20.51
C GLU A 21 5.74 -13.59 -20.93
N ALA A 22 5.07 -12.49 -21.27
CA ALA A 22 5.69 -11.40 -22.00
C ALA A 22 6.70 -10.55 -21.20
N GLU A 23 6.94 -10.84 -19.91
CA GLU A 23 7.86 -10.07 -19.05
C GLU A 23 9.29 -10.04 -19.62
N SER A 24 9.75 -11.16 -20.17
CA SER A 24 11.10 -11.28 -20.75
C SER A 24 11.28 -10.62 -22.14
N VAL A 25 10.20 -10.07 -22.72
CA VAL A 25 10.21 -9.54 -24.08
C VAL A 25 10.91 -8.19 -24.14
N SER A 26 12.01 -8.13 -24.90
CA SER A 26 12.81 -6.90 -25.03
C SER A 26 12.07 -5.74 -25.72
N ALA A 27 12.46 -4.50 -25.43
CA ALA A 27 11.95 -3.31 -26.11
C ALA A 27 12.15 -3.35 -27.64
N THR A 28 13.25 -3.95 -28.10
CA THR A 28 13.54 -4.13 -29.54
C THR A 28 12.56 -5.11 -30.18
N ALA A 29 12.15 -6.16 -29.45
CA ALA A 29 11.14 -7.10 -29.92
C ALA A 29 9.78 -6.41 -30.09
N TRP A 30 9.35 -5.64 -29.09
CA TRP A 30 8.12 -4.85 -29.18
C TRP A 30 8.12 -3.85 -30.33
N LYS A 31 9.25 -3.16 -30.56
CA LYS A 31 9.42 -2.24 -31.70
C LYS A 31 9.29 -2.93 -33.06
N LYS A 32 9.64 -4.22 -33.16
CA LYS A 32 9.48 -5.00 -34.40
C LYS A 32 8.07 -5.59 -34.53
N LEU A 33 7.51 -6.13 -33.45
CA LEU A 33 6.23 -6.84 -33.49
C LEU A 33 5.06 -5.89 -33.75
N ARG A 34 4.96 -4.78 -33.03
CA ARG A 34 3.79 -3.89 -33.10
C ARG A 34 3.51 -3.34 -34.52
N PRO A 35 4.50 -2.88 -35.31
CA PRO A 35 4.24 -2.46 -36.69
C PRO A 35 3.99 -3.61 -37.68
N THR A 36 4.31 -4.84 -37.29
CA THR A 36 4.08 -6.03 -38.12
C THR A 36 2.61 -6.45 -38.08
N VAL A 37 1.97 -6.32 -36.91
CA VAL A 37 0.53 -6.57 -36.71
C VAL A 37 -0.23 -5.28 -37.08
N ARG A 38 -0.56 -5.15 -38.37
CA ARG A 38 -1.09 -3.89 -38.95
C ARG A 38 -2.33 -4.06 -39.81
N GLU A 39 -2.90 -5.26 -39.85
CA GLU A 39 -4.12 -5.49 -40.62
C GLU A 39 -5.30 -4.78 -39.94
N ASN A 40 -6.30 -4.39 -40.73
CA ASN A 40 -7.50 -3.78 -40.17
C ASN A 40 -8.21 -4.77 -39.23
N GLY A 41 -8.53 -4.33 -38.01
CA GLY A 41 -9.10 -5.19 -36.97
C GLY A 41 -8.10 -6.20 -36.37
N SER A 42 -6.79 -6.03 -36.59
CA SER A 42 -5.80 -6.89 -35.94
C SER A 42 -5.59 -6.53 -34.47
N GLU A 43 -5.27 -7.54 -33.67
CA GLU A 43 -5.14 -7.43 -32.22
C GLU A 43 -3.80 -8.00 -31.74
N ILE A 44 -3.30 -7.43 -30.64
CA ILE A 44 -2.14 -7.95 -29.91
C ILE A 44 -2.62 -8.29 -28.51
N TRP A 45 -2.54 -9.56 -28.14
CA TRP A 45 -2.89 -10.06 -26.81
C TRP A 45 -1.60 -10.31 -26.05
N VAL A 46 -1.55 -9.86 -24.79
CA VAL A 46 -0.34 -9.93 -23.98
C VAL A 46 -0.71 -10.45 -22.60
N THR A 47 -0.05 -11.54 -22.19
CA THR A 47 -0.20 -12.14 -20.86
C THR A 47 1.19 -12.20 -20.21
N TRP A 48 1.30 -11.77 -18.97
CA TRP A 48 2.56 -11.79 -18.22
C TRP A 48 2.33 -11.67 -16.72
N ASN A 49 3.26 -12.23 -15.95
CA ASN A 49 3.42 -11.94 -14.53
C ASN A 49 4.46 -10.82 -14.39
N PRO A 50 4.14 -9.70 -13.72
CA PRO A 50 5.11 -8.63 -13.49
C PRO A 50 6.30 -9.15 -12.67
N GLU A 51 7.52 -8.79 -13.06
CA GLU A 51 8.72 -9.11 -12.29
C GLU A 51 9.51 -7.83 -12.02
N LYS A 52 9.90 -7.11 -13.07
CA LYS A 52 10.74 -5.93 -12.95
C LYS A 52 9.97 -4.64 -13.18
N ASP A 53 10.00 -3.74 -12.19
CA ASP A 53 9.51 -2.38 -12.37
C ASP A 53 10.30 -1.66 -13.48
N GLY A 54 9.62 -1.29 -14.56
CA GLY A 54 10.25 -0.70 -15.73
C GLY A 54 10.81 -1.69 -16.75
N SER A 55 10.38 -2.95 -16.75
CA SER A 55 10.55 -3.88 -17.89
C SER A 55 9.97 -3.27 -19.18
N ALA A 56 10.33 -3.82 -20.34
CA ALA A 56 9.84 -3.25 -21.60
C ALA A 56 8.33 -3.45 -21.77
N THR A 57 7.81 -4.58 -21.29
CA THR A 57 6.38 -4.92 -21.28
C THR A 57 5.64 -4.06 -20.26
N ASP A 58 6.15 -3.94 -19.03
CA ASP A 58 5.62 -3.06 -17.99
C ASP A 58 5.44 -1.61 -18.49
N LYS A 59 6.51 -1.04 -19.06
CA LYS A 59 6.49 0.35 -19.57
C LYS A 59 5.42 0.59 -20.62
N LEU A 60 5.15 -0.41 -21.47
CA LEU A 60 4.24 -0.29 -22.61
C LEU A 60 2.80 -0.58 -22.24
N PHE A 61 2.53 -1.52 -21.34
CA PHE A 61 1.18 -2.03 -21.12
C PHE A 61 0.62 -1.76 -19.72
N ARG A 62 1.47 -1.60 -18.70
CA ARG A 62 1.02 -1.24 -17.33
C ARG A 62 1.17 0.25 -17.04
N LYS A 63 2.34 0.83 -17.35
CA LYS A 63 2.63 2.25 -17.04
C LYS A 63 2.11 3.24 -18.09
N ASN A 64 2.25 2.90 -19.37
CA ASN A 64 1.83 3.78 -20.48
C ASN A 64 0.99 3.01 -21.50
N PRO A 65 -0.17 2.47 -21.10
CA PRO A 65 -0.99 1.63 -21.96
C PRO A 65 -1.35 2.34 -23.27
N PRO A 66 -1.43 1.63 -24.41
CA PRO A 66 -1.89 2.21 -25.67
C PRO A 66 -3.31 2.78 -25.54
N LYS A 67 -3.59 3.88 -26.27
CA LYS A 67 -4.91 4.54 -26.23
C LYS A 67 -6.09 3.61 -26.59
N ILE A 68 -5.83 2.65 -27.48
CA ILE A 68 -6.80 1.63 -27.89
C ILE A 68 -6.32 0.31 -27.29
N SER A 69 -6.57 0.12 -26.00
CA SER A 69 -6.25 -1.11 -25.29
C SER A 69 -7.24 -1.35 -24.16
N MET A 70 -7.33 -2.61 -23.74
CA MET A 70 -7.98 -3.02 -22.50
C MET A 70 -6.92 -3.75 -21.69
N ILE A 71 -6.70 -3.29 -20.46
CA ILE A 71 -5.74 -3.88 -19.52
C ILE A 71 -6.55 -4.31 -18.31
N VAL A 72 -6.39 -5.58 -17.94
CA VAL A 72 -7.06 -6.19 -16.79
C VAL A 72 -5.97 -6.81 -15.93
N GLU A 73 -5.92 -6.41 -14.66
CA GLU A 73 -5.14 -7.11 -13.65
C GLU A 73 -5.99 -8.29 -13.15
N MET A 74 -5.39 -9.47 -13.06
CA MET A 74 -6.06 -10.69 -12.60
C MET A 74 -5.24 -11.30 -11.48
N ASN A 75 -5.91 -11.81 -10.45
CA ASN A 75 -5.30 -12.35 -9.26
C ASN A 75 -5.92 -13.72 -8.87
N TYR A 76 -5.33 -14.44 -7.93
CA TYR A 76 -5.91 -15.70 -7.43
C TYR A 76 -7.33 -15.50 -6.88
N SER A 77 -7.59 -14.34 -6.26
CA SER A 77 -8.89 -13.98 -5.71
C SER A 77 -9.99 -13.80 -6.78
N ASP A 78 -9.61 -13.57 -8.03
CA ASP A 78 -10.54 -13.42 -9.15
C ASP A 78 -10.89 -14.76 -9.80
N ASN A 79 -10.22 -15.84 -9.41
CA ASN A 79 -10.46 -17.17 -9.95
C ASN A 79 -11.54 -17.90 -9.13
N PRO A 80 -12.78 -18.04 -9.66
CA PRO A 80 -13.86 -18.74 -8.95
C PRO A 80 -13.63 -20.26 -8.84
N TRP A 81 -12.60 -20.78 -9.50
CA TRP A 81 -12.16 -22.18 -9.45
C TRP A 81 -10.72 -22.29 -8.93
N PHE A 82 -10.28 -21.38 -8.05
CA PHE A 82 -8.97 -21.47 -7.43
C PHE A 82 -8.84 -22.79 -6.64
N PRO A 83 -7.92 -23.70 -7.00
CA PRO A 83 -7.84 -25.03 -6.39
C PRO A 83 -7.41 -25.00 -4.92
N ASP A 84 -8.02 -25.85 -4.09
CA ASP A 84 -7.68 -25.97 -2.66
C ASP A 84 -6.18 -26.23 -2.43
N VAL A 85 -5.53 -27.03 -3.29
CA VAL A 85 -4.08 -27.29 -3.22
C VAL A 85 -3.23 -26.04 -3.46
N LEU A 86 -3.67 -25.10 -4.31
CA LEU A 86 -2.95 -23.83 -4.49
C LEU A 86 -3.28 -22.84 -3.37
N GLU A 87 -4.45 -22.93 -2.74
CA GLU A 87 -4.77 -22.15 -1.55
C GLU A 87 -3.93 -22.59 -0.35
N GLU A 88 -3.71 -23.90 -0.18
CA GLU A 88 -2.78 -24.43 0.83
C GLU A 88 -1.36 -23.89 0.60
N GLU A 89 -0.83 -23.97 -0.63
CA GLU A 89 0.49 -23.44 -0.99
C GLU A 89 0.58 -21.92 -0.77
N ARG A 90 -0.45 -21.17 -1.17
CA ARG A 90 -0.51 -19.71 -0.95
C ARG A 90 -0.48 -19.36 0.54
N LEU A 91 -1.20 -20.10 1.38
CA LEU A 91 -1.23 -19.87 2.82
C LEU A 91 0.12 -20.24 3.47
N GLU A 92 0.75 -21.32 3.02
CA GLU A 92 2.09 -21.70 3.46
C GLU A 92 3.14 -20.66 3.05
N ASP A 93 3.07 -20.15 1.83
CA ASP A 93 3.94 -19.07 1.34
C ASP A 93 3.71 -17.77 2.11
N LEU A 94 2.45 -17.44 2.44
CA LEU A 94 2.13 -16.26 3.25
C LEU A 94 2.74 -16.33 4.65
N GLU A 95 2.87 -17.54 5.22
CA GLU A 95 3.46 -17.76 6.54
C GLU A 95 5.01 -17.78 6.50
N ASN A 96 5.59 -18.35 5.44
CA ASN A 96 7.01 -18.69 5.39
C ASN A 96 7.88 -17.74 4.57
N LEU A 97 7.33 -17.11 3.52
CA LEU A 97 8.07 -16.16 2.69
C LEU A 97 8.09 -14.78 3.33
N ASP A 98 9.07 -13.95 2.93
CA ASP A 98 8.89 -12.54 3.14
C ASP A 98 7.71 -12.02 2.32
N TYR A 99 7.04 -10.99 2.82
CA TYR A 99 5.82 -10.52 2.18
C TYR A 99 6.06 -9.90 0.79
N ALA A 100 7.30 -9.49 0.48
CA ALA A 100 7.61 -8.96 -0.84
C ALA A 100 7.62 -10.07 -1.88
N ASP A 101 8.24 -11.20 -1.57
CA ASP A 101 8.23 -12.40 -2.39
C ASP A 101 6.81 -12.97 -2.52
N TYR A 102 6.08 -13.11 -1.41
CA TYR A 102 4.68 -13.54 -1.43
C TYR A 102 3.83 -12.70 -2.39
N ALA A 103 3.94 -11.37 -2.30
CA ALA A 103 3.14 -10.49 -3.13
C ALA A 103 3.57 -10.45 -4.59
N TRP A 104 4.83 -10.71 -4.90
CA TRP A 104 5.28 -10.90 -6.28
C TRP A 104 4.66 -12.16 -6.89
N ILE A 105 4.71 -13.28 -6.15
CA ILE A 105 4.20 -14.59 -6.60
C ILE A 105 2.68 -14.58 -6.72
N TRP A 106 1.99 -14.10 -5.68
CA TRP A 106 0.53 -14.26 -5.54
C TRP A 106 -0.25 -12.98 -5.82
N GLU A 107 0.33 -11.79 -5.62
CA GLU A 107 -0.42 -10.52 -5.72
C GLU A 107 -0.10 -9.69 -6.97
N GLY A 108 0.76 -10.17 -7.88
CA GLY A 108 1.13 -9.43 -9.11
C GLY A 108 1.96 -8.17 -8.85
N ALA A 109 2.63 -8.11 -7.69
CA ALA A 109 3.61 -7.07 -7.37
C ALA A 109 4.89 -7.24 -8.22
N TYR A 110 5.79 -6.26 -8.16
CA TYR A 110 7.16 -6.45 -8.67
C TYR A 110 8.01 -7.15 -7.63
N LEU A 111 9.05 -7.83 -8.10
CA LEU A 111 10.12 -8.33 -7.25
C LEU A 111 10.90 -7.14 -6.67
N GLU A 112 10.90 -7.02 -5.34
CA GLU A 112 11.55 -5.93 -4.62
C GLU A 112 12.82 -6.41 -3.92
N ASN A 113 13.87 -5.58 -3.91
CA ASN A 113 15.06 -5.85 -3.10
C ASN A 113 14.84 -5.36 -1.66
N SER A 114 14.98 -6.25 -0.69
CA SER A 114 14.75 -5.99 0.74
C SER A 114 15.79 -5.06 1.39
N ASP A 115 17.00 -4.95 0.81
CA ASP A 115 18.12 -4.17 1.40
C ASP A 115 17.83 -2.67 1.58
N LYS A 116 16.94 -2.10 0.75
CA LYS A 116 16.56 -0.67 0.81
C LYS A 116 15.36 -0.40 1.72
N GLN A 117 14.64 -1.42 2.18
CA GLN A 117 13.37 -1.26 2.89
C GLN A 117 13.59 -0.73 4.32
N VAL A 118 12.79 0.27 4.72
CA VAL A 118 12.89 0.91 6.04
C VAL A 118 12.53 -0.06 7.17
N LEU A 119 11.57 -0.95 6.92
CA LEU A 119 11.03 -1.90 7.90
C LEU A 119 11.43 -3.35 7.59
N ALA A 120 12.51 -3.56 6.83
CA ALA A 120 13.05 -4.88 6.56
C ALA A 120 13.18 -5.70 7.84
N ASN A 121 12.68 -6.95 7.80
CA ASN A 121 12.68 -7.92 8.90
C ASN A 121 11.96 -7.47 10.20
N LYS A 122 11.13 -6.43 10.15
CA LYS A 122 10.40 -5.91 11.32
C LYS A 122 8.90 -6.16 11.30
N TYR A 123 8.33 -6.55 10.16
CA TYR A 123 6.90 -6.82 10.04
C TYR A 123 6.61 -8.23 9.53
N VAL A 124 5.39 -8.69 9.76
CA VAL A 124 4.75 -9.80 9.04
C VAL A 124 3.32 -9.45 8.72
N VAL A 125 2.79 -10.08 7.66
CA VAL A 125 1.37 -10.03 7.33
C VAL A 125 0.74 -11.32 7.79
N GLN A 126 -0.11 -11.26 8.82
CA GLN A 126 -0.67 -12.44 9.45
C GLN A 126 -2.03 -12.12 10.06
N SER A 127 -2.98 -13.04 9.90
CA SER A 127 -4.30 -12.94 10.53
C SER A 127 -4.19 -13.17 12.04
N PHE A 128 -5.06 -12.54 12.80
CA PHE A 128 -5.19 -12.73 14.25
C PHE A 128 -6.64 -12.51 14.68
N GLU A 129 -6.99 -13.00 15.87
CA GLU A 129 -8.36 -12.92 16.39
C GLU A 129 -8.87 -11.49 16.51
N ASP A 130 -10.12 -11.24 16.07
CA ASP A 130 -10.76 -9.92 16.06
C ASP A 130 -10.97 -9.31 17.45
N ASP A 131 -10.86 -10.10 18.51
CA ASP A 131 -10.98 -9.64 19.88
C ASP A 131 -9.64 -9.52 20.62
N LEU A 132 -8.51 -9.81 19.94
CA LEU A 132 -7.18 -9.76 20.52
C LEU A 132 -6.86 -8.38 21.12
N TRP A 133 -7.34 -7.32 20.48
CA TRP A 133 -7.15 -5.94 20.94
C TRP A 133 -7.71 -5.70 22.34
N LYS A 134 -8.70 -6.48 22.82
CA LYS A 134 -9.27 -6.36 24.18
C LYS A 134 -8.26 -6.71 25.28
N LYS A 135 -7.16 -7.40 24.92
CA LYS A 135 -6.04 -7.67 25.84
C LYS A 135 -5.07 -6.50 25.95
N SER A 136 -5.16 -5.53 25.03
CA SER A 136 -4.37 -4.30 25.10
C SER A 136 -5.04 -3.28 26.02
N GLU A 137 -4.26 -2.36 26.59
CA GLU A 137 -4.78 -1.30 27.45
C GLU A 137 -5.63 -0.29 26.67
N ARG A 138 -5.36 -0.13 25.36
CA ARG A 138 -6.03 0.86 24.51
C ARG A 138 -5.87 0.59 23.03
N LEU A 139 -6.84 1.11 22.26
CA LEU A 139 -6.69 1.33 20.83
C LEU A 139 -5.96 2.66 20.54
N LEU A 140 -5.21 2.66 19.45
CA LEU A 140 -4.50 3.80 18.91
C LEU A 140 -4.99 4.05 17.48
N PHE A 141 -5.22 5.31 17.15
CA PHE A 141 -5.69 5.72 15.83
C PHE A 141 -4.81 6.82 15.28
N GLY A 142 -4.36 6.62 14.04
CA GLY A 142 -3.46 7.52 13.34
C GLY A 142 -4.03 7.92 11.98
N ALA A 143 -4.07 9.22 11.69
CA ALA A 143 -4.68 9.75 10.47
C ALA A 143 -3.68 10.60 9.67
N ASP A 144 -3.52 10.31 8.37
CA ASP A 144 -2.80 11.15 7.42
C ASP A 144 -3.78 11.76 6.42
N PHE A 145 -3.66 13.06 6.14
CA PHE A 145 -4.57 13.76 5.24
C PHE A 145 -3.91 13.93 3.87
N GLY A 146 -4.42 13.20 2.88
CA GLY A 146 -3.95 13.29 1.51
C GLY A 146 -4.26 14.63 0.85
N PHE A 147 -3.37 15.09 -0.03
CA PHE A 147 -3.60 16.24 -0.90
C PHE A 147 -3.59 15.84 -2.38
N ALA A 148 -4.58 16.35 -3.13
CA ALA A 148 -4.71 16.17 -4.57
C ALA A 148 -4.70 14.69 -5.01
N LYS A 149 -3.52 14.14 -5.31
CA LYS A 149 -3.35 12.73 -5.71
C LYS A 149 -2.97 11.81 -4.56
N ASP A 150 -2.58 12.37 -3.42
CA ASP A 150 -2.17 11.61 -2.26
C ASP A 150 -3.40 11.07 -1.52
N PRO A 151 -3.31 9.85 -0.97
CA PRO A 151 -4.39 9.21 -0.23
C PRO A 151 -4.59 9.86 1.15
N SER A 152 -5.83 9.87 1.62
CA SER A 152 -6.11 10.03 3.04
C SER A 152 -6.14 8.66 3.71
N THR A 153 -5.63 8.58 4.94
CA THR A 153 -5.55 7.34 5.71
C THR A 153 -6.15 7.48 7.10
N LEU A 154 -6.70 6.38 7.61
CA LEU A 154 -6.92 6.18 9.04
C LEU A 154 -6.49 4.76 9.39
N ILE A 155 -5.59 4.62 10.35
CA ILE A 155 -5.05 3.34 10.79
C ILE A 155 -5.45 3.09 12.23
N ARG A 156 -6.05 1.91 12.48
CA ARG A 156 -6.32 1.41 13.83
C ARG A 156 -5.29 0.36 14.21
N MET A 157 -4.68 0.55 15.36
CA MET A 157 -3.64 -0.32 15.88
C MET A 157 -3.70 -0.45 17.40
N PHE A 158 -3.01 -1.47 17.93
CA PHE A 158 -2.83 -1.66 19.36
C PHE A 158 -1.47 -2.30 19.65
N ILE A 159 -1.02 -2.20 20.90
CA ILE A 159 0.27 -2.73 21.34
C ILE A 159 0.00 -3.85 22.36
N LEU A 160 0.62 -5.01 22.14
CA LEU A 160 0.57 -6.14 23.06
C LEU A 160 1.92 -6.86 23.08
N ASP A 161 2.47 -7.08 24.27
CA ASP A 161 3.76 -7.76 24.49
C ASP A 161 4.92 -7.19 23.65
N ASN A 162 4.97 -5.85 23.53
CA ASN A 162 5.93 -5.11 22.71
C ASN A 162 5.87 -5.43 21.20
N ASN A 163 4.72 -5.91 20.72
CA ASN A 163 4.41 -5.98 19.29
C ASN A 163 3.36 -4.93 18.94
N LEU A 164 3.48 -4.36 17.75
CA LEU A 164 2.51 -3.43 17.19
C LEU A 164 1.59 -4.19 16.24
N TYR A 165 0.29 -4.19 16.51
CA TYR A 165 -0.72 -4.83 15.66
C TYR A 165 -1.47 -3.77 14.87
N ILE A 166 -1.45 -3.87 13.55
CA ILE A 166 -2.23 -3.03 12.63
C ILE A 166 -3.43 -3.85 12.17
N GLU A 167 -4.63 -3.43 12.58
CA GLU A 167 -5.83 -4.26 12.50
C GLU A 167 -6.81 -3.78 11.43
N TYR A 168 -7.00 -2.47 11.29
CA TYR A 168 -7.85 -1.89 10.25
C TYR A 168 -7.16 -0.70 9.61
N GLU A 169 -7.42 -0.53 8.31
CA GLU A 169 -7.05 0.66 7.56
C GLU A 169 -8.27 1.19 6.79
N ALA A 170 -8.33 2.51 6.66
CA ALA A 170 -9.07 3.19 5.62
C ALA A 170 -8.03 3.88 4.74
N TYR A 171 -8.07 3.65 3.44
CA TYR A 171 -7.15 4.24 2.46
C TYR A 171 -7.95 4.70 1.24
N GLY A 172 -7.86 5.98 0.88
CA GLY A 172 -8.68 6.53 -0.21
C GLY A 172 -8.10 7.79 -0.83
N ASN A 173 -8.10 7.84 -2.16
CA ASN A 173 -7.71 9.03 -2.93
C ASN A 173 -8.90 9.97 -3.13
N GLY A 174 -8.68 11.28 -3.01
CA GLY A 174 -9.72 12.28 -3.27
C GLY A 174 -10.94 12.15 -2.35
N VAL A 175 -10.73 11.81 -1.08
CA VAL A 175 -11.81 11.80 -0.09
C VAL A 175 -12.18 13.24 0.24
N GLU A 176 -13.41 13.63 -0.11
CA GLU A 176 -13.94 14.96 0.17
C GLU A 176 -14.14 15.16 1.67
N LEU A 177 -13.97 16.40 2.14
CA LEU A 177 -14.04 16.73 3.57
C LEU A 177 -15.37 16.31 4.21
N ASP A 178 -16.48 16.51 3.50
CA ASP A 178 -17.83 16.16 3.98
C ASP A 178 -18.06 14.64 4.06
N ASP A 179 -17.29 13.84 3.34
CA ASP A 179 -17.34 12.37 3.36
C ASP A 179 -16.34 11.76 4.37
N MET A 180 -15.47 12.55 5.01
CA MET A 180 -14.43 12.04 5.92
C MET A 180 -15.00 11.24 7.09
N TRP A 181 -16.13 11.63 7.66
CA TRP A 181 -16.76 10.85 8.73
C TRP A 181 -17.24 9.48 8.25
N LYS A 182 -17.75 9.38 7.02
CA LYS A 182 -18.16 8.11 6.40
C LYS A 182 -16.91 7.27 6.19
N PHE A 183 -15.87 7.86 5.62
CA PHE A 183 -14.59 7.20 5.38
C PHE A 183 -13.99 6.62 6.67
N TYR A 184 -14.09 7.32 7.80
CA TYR A 184 -13.50 6.87 9.07
C TYR A 184 -14.33 5.85 9.83
N ALA A 185 -15.67 6.00 9.89
CA ALA A 185 -16.50 5.18 10.78
C ALA A 185 -17.68 4.48 10.07
N GLY A 186 -17.91 4.76 8.78
CA GLY A 186 -19.09 4.30 8.07
C GLY A 186 -20.36 4.75 8.79
N LYS A 187 -21.30 3.82 8.97
CA LYS A 187 -22.52 4.04 9.78
C LYS A 187 -22.31 3.88 11.29
N THR A 188 -21.16 3.35 11.71
CA THR A 188 -20.91 3.04 13.12
C THR A 188 -20.97 4.32 13.95
N ASP A 189 -21.85 4.31 14.96
CA ASP A 189 -22.14 5.43 15.87
C ASP A 189 -22.46 6.76 15.14
N ALA A 190 -23.00 6.70 13.91
CA ALA A 190 -23.44 7.89 13.17
C ALA A 190 -24.74 8.47 13.77
N THR A 191 -24.84 9.80 13.82
CA THR A 191 -26.05 10.49 14.27
C THR A 191 -27.20 10.32 13.26
N PRO A 192 -28.48 10.47 13.68
CA PRO A 192 -29.61 10.43 12.76
C PRO A 192 -29.46 11.40 11.57
N LYS A 193 -28.96 12.61 11.83
CA LYS A 193 -28.69 13.62 10.79
C LYS A 193 -27.62 13.16 9.80
N GLN A 194 -26.54 12.53 10.27
CA GLN A 194 -25.51 11.99 9.38
C GLN A 194 -26.05 10.85 8.50
N LEU A 195 -26.97 10.04 9.03
CA LEU A 195 -27.60 8.97 8.27
C LEU A 195 -28.56 9.50 7.18
N GLU A 196 -29.12 10.70 7.33
CA GLU A 196 -29.88 11.37 6.25
C GLU A 196 -28.99 11.68 5.04
N ASP A 197 -27.70 11.96 5.26
CA ASP A 197 -26.70 12.22 4.22
C ASP A 197 -26.08 10.93 3.64
N TRP A 198 -26.51 9.75 4.10
CA TRP A 198 -26.00 8.46 3.64
C TRP A 198 -26.64 8.03 2.32
N ARG A 199 -25.81 7.77 1.30
CA ARG A 199 -26.28 7.32 -0.02
C ARG A 199 -26.17 5.81 -0.15
N VAL A 200 -26.98 5.22 -1.02
CA VAL A 200 -26.92 3.77 -1.31
C VAL A 200 -25.52 3.35 -1.78
N THR A 201 -24.84 4.21 -2.52
CA THR A 201 -23.46 3.99 -3.01
C THR A 201 -22.41 4.02 -1.91
N ASP A 202 -22.72 4.63 -0.76
CA ASP A 202 -21.76 4.82 0.33
C ASP A 202 -21.49 3.50 1.08
N GLU A 203 -22.43 2.54 1.04
CA GLU A 203 -22.31 1.24 1.70
C GLU A 203 -21.08 0.45 1.27
N ALA A 204 -20.85 0.36 -0.04
CA ALA A 204 -19.70 -0.35 -0.59
C ALA A 204 -18.42 0.49 -0.51
N LYS A 205 -18.54 1.82 -0.44
CA LYS A 205 -17.40 2.75 -0.49
C LYS A 205 -16.77 2.97 0.89
N PHE A 206 -17.58 2.96 1.95
CA PHE A 206 -17.18 3.38 3.27
C PHE A 206 -17.54 2.33 4.33
N PRO A 207 -16.78 1.22 4.40
CA PRO A 207 -17.02 0.17 5.40
C PRO A 207 -16.84 0.68 6.83
N GLY A 208 -15.98 1.70 7.02
CA GLY A 208 -15.70 2.30 8.31
C GLY A 208 -14.76 1.45 9.18
N ILE A 209 -14.08 2.11 10.09
CA ILE A 209 -13.21 1.45 11.08
C ILE A 209 -13.96 1.37 12.42
N PRO A 210 -14.13 0.17 12.98
CA PRO A 210 -14.78 0.02 14.28
C PRO A 210 -14.05 0.83 15.36
N GLU A 211 -14.82 1.39 16.30
CA GLU A 211 -14.33 2.16 17.46
C GLU A 211 -13.69 3.53 17.14
N ALA A 212 -13.64 3.97 15.87
CA ALA A 212 -12.99 5.22 15.46
C ALA A 212 -13.57 6.49 16.12
N ARG A 213 -14.87 6.52 16.45
CA ARG A 213 -15.51 7.67 17.11
C ARG A 213 -15.24 7.72 18.63
N LYS A 214 -14.93 6.58 19.23
CA LYS A 214 -14.81 6.43 20.70
C LYS A 214 -13.41 6.77 21.19
N TRP A 215 -12.38 6.31 20.47
CA TRP A 215 -10.99 6.44 20.92
C TRP A 215 -10.32 7.70 20.37
N PRO A 216 -9.27 8.22 21.03
CA PRO A 216 -8.51 9.35 20.54
C PRO A 216 -7.81 9.04 19.20
N ILE A 217 -8.00 9.92 18.22
CA ILE A 217 -7.32 9.93 16.92
C ILE A 217 -6.25 11.02 16.94
N LYS A 218 -5.06 10.67 16.45
CA LYS A 218 -3.94 11.57 16.22
C LYS A 218 -3.73 11.75 14.73
N ALA A 219 -3.88 12.97 14.27
CA ALA A 219 -3.86 13.29 12.85
C ALA A 219 -2.69 14.19 12.48
N ASP A 220 -2.38 14.23 11.19
CA ASP A 220 -1.47 15.22 10.62
C ASP A 220 -1.88 16.64 11.03
N ASN A 221 -0.88 17.44 11.44
CA ASN A 221 -1.07 18.80 11.92
C ASN A 221 -1.11 19.85 10.80
N SER A 222 -0.92 19.45 9.54
CA SER A 222 -0.93 20.38 8.40
C SER A 222 -2.32 20.96 8.08
N ARG A 223 -3.40 20.30 8.52
CA ARG A 223 -4.81 20.69 8.25
C ARG A 223 -5.65 20.87 9.51
N PRO A 224 -5.45 21.96 10.28
CA PRO A 224 -6.27 22.24 11.45
C PRO A 224 -7.77 22.37 11.13
N GLU A 225 -8.12 22.82 9.93
CA GLU A 225 -9.50 22.92 9.44
C GLU A 225 -10.17 21.54 9.31
N THR A 226 -9.45 20.56 8.77
CA THR A 226 -9.95 19.18 8.62
C THR A 226 -10.15 18.54 9.99
N ILE A 227 -9.20 18.73 10.91
CA ILE A 227 -9.33 18.27 12.31
C ILE A 227 -10.57 18.90 12.95
N SER A 228 -10.75 20.22 12.81
CA SER A 228 -11.90 20.92 13.40
C SER A 228 -13.23 20.41 12.82
N HIS A 229 -13.29 20.16 11.52
CA HIS A 229 -14.48 19.63 10.85
C HIS A 229 -14.83 18.22 11.34
N ILE A 230 -13.86 17.29 11.33
CA ILE A 230 -14.04 15.91 11.80
C ILE A 230 -14.41 15.89 13.30
N LYS A 231 -13.81 16.78 14.10
CA LYS A 231 -14.19 16.95 15.51
C LYS A 231 -15.65 17.38 15.66
N GLY A 232 -16.13 18.30 14.82
CA GLY A 232 -17.54 18.71 14.75
C GLY A 232 -18.50 17.58 14.35
N GLN A 233 -18.00 16.54 13.66
CA GLN A 233 -18.75 15.35 13.28
C GLN A 233 -18.81 14.26 14.36
N GLY A 234 -18.27 14.54 15.56
CA GLY A 234 -18.37 13.65 16.73
C GLY A 234 -17.18 12.73 16.95
N PHE A 235 -16.01 13.04 16.37
CA PHE A 235 -14.78 12.29 16.59
C PHE A 235 -13.89 12.94 17.65
N ASN A 236 -13.20 12.12 18.44
CA ASN A 236 -12.15 12.57 19.33
C ASN A 236 -10.81 12.68 18.60
N ILE A 237 -10.64 13.73 17.80
CA ILE A 237 -9.44 13.94 16.96
C ILE A 237 -8.60 15.13 17.42
N SER A 238 -7.28 14.99 17.36
CA SER A 238 -6.30 16.04 17.67
C SER A 238 -5.07 15.94 16.79
N ALA A 239 -4.35 17.05 16.61
CA ALA A 239 -3.09 17.07 15.88
C ALA A 239 -2.00 16.30 16.65
N ALA A 240 -1.19 15.51 15.93
CA ALA A 240 0.02 14.89 16.45
C ALA A 240 1.14 15.94 16.61
N GLN A 241 2.06 15.73 17.54
CA GLN A 241 3.22 16.61 17.70
C GLN A 241 4.24 16.33 16.59
N LYS A 242 4.72 17.39 15.92
CA LYS A 242 5.82 17.31 14.95
C LYS A 242 7.00 18.16 15.41
N TRP A 243 8.21 17.67 15.16
CA TRP A 243 9.47 18.37 15.42
C TRP A 243 10.49 18.01 14.33
N GLN A 244 11.59 18.76 14.28
CA GLN A 244 12.69 18.43 13.37
C GLN A 244 13.27 17.06 13.75
N GLY A 245 13.20 16.08 12.85
CA GLY A 245 13.64 14.71 13.11
C GLY A 245 12.55 13.76 13.61
N SER A 246 11.28 14.20 13.71
CA SER A 246 10.19 13.37 14.23
C SER A 246 9.87 12.16 13.34
N VAL A 247 10.25 12.19 12.05
CA VAL A 247 10.11 11.06 11.13
C VAL A 247 11.11 9.96 11.49
N GLU A 248 12.37 10.32 11.66
CA GLU A 248 13.47 9.42 12.03
C GLU A 248 13.28 8.83 13.44
N ASP A 249 12.81 9.65 14.39
CA ASP A 249 12.43 9.18 15.73
C ASP A 249 11.24 8.21 15.66
N GLY A 250 10.26 8.49 14.80
CA GLY A 250 9.11 7.61 14.56
C GLY A 250 9.53 6.26 13.97
N ILE A 251 10.43 6.25 12.97
CA ILE A 251 10.99 5.01 12.41
C ILE A 251 11.79 4.26 13.47
N THR A 252 12.58 4.96 14.28
CA THR A 252 13.33 4.34 15.38
C THR A 252 12.39 3.65 16.37
N CYS A 253 11.27 4.30 16.71
CA CYS A 253 10.22 3.72 17.55
C CYS A 253 9.63 2.46 16.90
N LEU A 254 9.23 2.54 15.62
CA LEU A 254 8.68 1.40 14.87
C LEU A 254 9.65 0.20 14.84
N ARG A 255 10.93 0.45 14.57
CA ARG A 255 11.96 -0.61 14.58
C ARG A 255 12.28 -1.13 15.99
N GLY A 256 11.89 -0.39 17.03
CA GLY A 256 12.04 -0.77 18.44
C GLY A 256 11.04 -1.83 18.91
N PHE A 257 9.90 -1.98 18.24
CA PHE A 257 8.99 -3.11 18.50
C PHE A 257 9.66 -4.45 18.22
N LYS A 258 9.25 -5.48 18.97
CA LYS A 258 9.69 -6.86 18.73
C LYS A 258 9.30 -7.29 17.32
N LYS A 259 8.04 -7.03 16.94
CA LYS A 259 7.50 -7.28 15.60
C LYS A 259 6.31 -6.35 15.35
N ILE A 260 6.08 -6.02 14.09
CA ILE A 260 4.87 -5.35 13.61
C ILE A 260 4.02 -6.42 12.90
N ILE A 261 2.78 -6.62 13.33
CA ILE A 261 1.86 -7.59 12.76
C ILE A 261 0.80 -6.81 12.00
N ILE A 262 0.75 -6.97 10.69
CA ILE A 262 -0.22 -6.32 9.82
C ILE A 262 -1.28 -7.36 9.48
N HIS A 263 -2.55 -7.07 9.79
CA HIS A 263 -3.63 -7.97 9.39
C HIS A 263 -3.76 -7.97 7.86
N PRO A 264 -4.00 -9.12 7.19
CA PRO A 264 -4.23 -9.21 5.74
C PRO A 264 -5.36 -8.33 5.17
N ARG A 265 -6.17 -7.71 6.03
CA ARG A 265 -7.23 -6.77 5.62
C ARG A 265 -6.66 -5.37 5.33
N CYS A 266 -5.46 -5.09 5.83
CA CYS A 266 -4.72 -3.85 5.64
C CYS A 266 -3.77 -3.96 4.44
N LYS A 267 -4.35 -4.08 3.24
CA LYS A 267 -3.63 -4.32 1.97
C LYS A 267 -2.68 -3.18 1.61
N GLU A 268 -3.11 -1.94 1.77
CA GLU A 268 -2.30 -0.77 1.41
C GLU A 268 -1.16 -0.57 2.42
N THR A 269 -1.40 -0.79 3.72
CA THR A 269 -0.32 -0.77 4.72
C THR A 269 0.71 -1.87 4.46
N ALA A 270 0.28 -3.09 4.12
CA ALA A 270 1.17 -4.19 3.78
C ALA A 270 2.00 -3.90 2.52
N LYS A 271 1.38 -3.30 1.51
CA LYS A 271 2.05 -2.82 0.30
C LYS A 271 3.04 -1.70 0.58
N GLU A 272 2.68 -0.71 1.39
CA GLU A 272 3.62 0.32 1.84
C GLU A 272 4.76 -0.26 2.66
N ALA A 273 4.54 -1.28 3.51
CA ALA A 273 5.59 -1.96 4.28
C ALA A 273 6.73 -2.46 3.38
N ARG A 274 6.36 -3.03 2.22
CA ARG A 274 7.28 -3.53 1.19
C ARG A 274 7.98 -2.42 0.41
N LEU A 275 7.28 -1.32 0.13
CA LEU A 275 7.77 -0.29 -0.79
C LEU A 275 8.47 0.87 -0.08
N TYR A 276 8.20 1.07 1.21
CA TYR A 276 8.77 2.15 1.99
C TYR A 276 10.28 1.95 2.19
N SER A 277 11.07 2.83 1.58
CA SER A 277 12.50 2.60 1.38
C SER A 277 13.35 3.85 1.56
N TYR A 278 14.64 3.61 1.74
CA TYR A 278 15.68 4.64 1.71
C TYR A 278 16.07 4.96 0.26
N LYS A 279 16.48 6.21 0.01
CA LYS A 279 16.99 6.66 -1.28
C LYS A 279 18.25 5.88 -1.64
N THR A 280 18.38 5.55 -2.92
CA THR A 280 19.59 4.93 -3.47
C THR A 280 20.35 5.95 -4.33
N ASP A 281 21.66 6.04 -4.17
CA ASP A 281 22.51 6.81 -5.06
C ASP A 281 22.48 6.16 -6.46
N ARG A 282 22.20 6.98 -7.49
CA ARG A 282 21.93 6.48 -8.85
C ARG A 282 23.18 6.00 -9.58
N ILE A 283 24.37 6.40 -9.14
CA ILE A 283 25.63 6.10 -9.82
C ILE A 283 26.28 4.88 -9.16
N THR A 284 26.37 4.90 -7.84
CA THR A 284 27.05 3.89 -7.03
C THR A 284 26.13 2.73 -6.64
N GLY A 285 24.82 2.95 -6.57
CA GLY A 285 23.86 1.98 -6.05
C GLY A 285 23.83 1.91 -4.52
N GLU A 286 24.54 2.79 -3.81
CA GLU A 286 24.57 2.80 -2.35
C GLU A 286 23.25 3.29 -1.74
N VAL A 287 22.80 2.62 -0.67
CA VAL A 287 21.62 3.03 0.11
C VAL A 287 22.01 4.20 1.02
N LEU A 288 21.36 5.34 0.84
CA LEU A 288 21.59 6.56 1.60
C LEU A 288 20.69 6.59 2.85
N PRO A 289 21.12 7.19 3.97
CA PRO A 289 20.30 7.32 5.17
C PRO A 289 19.24 8.44 5.05
N VAL A 290 18.62 8.55 3.87
CA VAL A 290 17.59 9.54 3.55
C VAL A 290 16.37 8.77 3.08
N ILE A 291 15.24 9.00 3.71
CA ILE A 291 13.98 8.33 3.37
C ILE A 291 13.52 8.79 1.98
N GLU A 292 13.04 7.86 1.16
CA GLU A 292 12.32 8.21 -0.06
C GLU A 292 10.90 8.62 0.30
N ASP A 293 10.50 9.84 -0.10
CA ASP A 293 9.18 10.41 0.17
C ASP A 293 8.12 9.83 -0.79
N LYS A 294 7.91 8.51 -0.68
CA LYS A 294 6.93 7.72 -1.43
C LYS A 294 6.49 6.52 -0.60
N ASN A 295 5.23 6.11 -0.77
CA ASN A 295 4.64 4.93 -0.13
C ASN A 295 4.76 4.98 1.40
N ASN A 296 4.43 6.12 1.99
CA ASN A 296 4.58 6.41 3.41
C ASN A 296 3.29 6.88 4.10
N HIS A 297 2.15 6.95 3.42
CA HIS A 297 0.94 7.56 3.99
C HIS A 297 0.33 6.75 5.14
N CYS A 298 0.31 5.42 5.01
CA CYS A 298 -0.10 4.54 6.10
C CYS A 298 0.91 4.62 7.25
N TRP A 299 2.21 4.62 6.94
CA TRP A 299 3.26 4.70 7.96
C TRP A 299 3.29 6.05 8.68
N ASP A 300 2.96 7.13 7.99
CA ASP A 300 2.77 8.45 8.56
C ASP A 300 1.58 8.45 9.52
N GLY A 301 0.45 7.88 9.09
CA GLY A 301 -0.70 7.59 9.96
C GLY A 301 -0.29 6.81 11.21
N VAL A 302 0.40 5.68 11.06
CA VAL A 302 0.91 4.86 12.18
C VAL A 302 1.80 5.68 13.10
N ARG A 303 2.74 6.48 12.57
CA ARG A 303 3.61 7.34 13.40
C ARG A 303 2.79 8.38 14.17
N TYR A 304 1.79 9.01 13.55
CA TYR A 304 0.92 9.96 14.23
C TYR A 304 0.10 9.29 15.34
N GLY A 305 -0.45 8.09 15.10
CA GLY A 305 -1.19 7.35 16.13
C GLY A 305 -0.31 6.89 17.31
N LEU A 306 1.01 6.83 17.13
CA LEU A 306 2.00 6.59 18.19
C LEU A 306 2.47 7.89 18.89
N ASP A 307 1.81 9.03 18.66
CA ASP A 307 2.08 10.27 19.39
C ASP A 307 2.02 10.04 20.91
N GLY A 308 3.05 10.53 21.61
CA GLY A 308 3.28 10.29 23.05
C GLY A 308 4.08 9.00 23.37
N TYR A 309 4.12 8.02 22.48
CA TYR A 309 5.04 6.87 22.58
C TYR A 309 6.39 7.17 21.93
N ILE A 310 6.39 7.96 20.86
CA ILE A 310 7.59 8.48 20.22
C ILE A 310 8.19 9.55 21.14
N LYS A 311 9.39 9.28 21.67
CA LYS A 311 10.13 10.22 22.53
C LYS A 311 11.24 10.87 21.71
N HIS A 312 11.34 12.20 21.81
CA HIS A 312 12.50 12.93 21.32
C HIS A 312 13.75 12.40 22.04
N LYS A 313 14.74 11.89 21.30
CA LYS A 313 16.06 11.67 21.88
C LYS A 313 16.63 13.04 22.22
N ALA A 314 16.57 13.44 23.48
CA ALA A 314 17.32 14.61 23.93
C ALA A 314 18.77 14.44 23.46
N GLN A 315 19.30 15.40 22.70
CA GLN A 315 20.73 15.47 22.47
C GLN A 315 21.37 15.44 23.85
N VAL A 316 22.12 14.36 24.14
CA VAL A 316 22.97 14.31 25.32
C VAL A 316 23.94 15.47 25.15
N GLY A 317 23.66 16.59 25.81
CA GLY A 317 24.53 17.74 25.82
C GLY A 317 25.90 17.27 26.27
N ALA A 318 26.91 17.52 25.43
CA ALA A 318 28.30 17.33 25.80
C ALA A 318 28.55 18.15 27.08
N VAL A 319 28.63 17.46 28.22
CA VAL A 319 29.20 18.01 29.44
C VAL A 319 30.70 18.05 29.18
N PHE A 320 31.19 19.20 28.72
CA PHE A 320 32.60 19.52 28.81
C PHE A 320 32.87 19.88 30.28
N PHE A 321 33.74 19.09 30.92
CA PHE A 321 34.33 19.39 32.23
C PHE A 321 35.27 20.60 32.17
#